data_AF-A0A7J3XD71-F1
#
_entry.id   AF-A0A7J3XD71-F1
#
_cell.length_a   1.000
_cell.length_b   1.000
_cell.length_c   1.000
_cell.angle_alpha   90.00
_cell.angle_beta   90.00
_cell.angle_gamma   90.00
#
_symmetry.space_group_name_H-M   'P 1'
#
loop_
_entity.id
_entity.type
_entity.pdbx_description
1 polymer ?
#
loop_
_entity_poly.entity_id
_entity_poly.type
_entity_poly.pdbx_seq_one_letter_code
_entity_poly.pdbx_strand_id
1 'polypeptide(L)'
;MKKVKKIFEEVREAFPEVKEMVSLVYPHFSFHLLDNFTVYLAVSGTLEDFREELGREPELIVPSKIRRYGISVLPYIEDENVIRALISHEFGEILLRETHPSYRLLDDEEREVLADKLACERGFGKELSYLFTKELERDSPSLDKKFLRERLAILCHQ
;
A
#
# COMPACT_ATOMS: atom_id res chain seq x y z
N MET A 1 -10.09 2.87 -13.54
CA MET A 1 -10.67 3.14 -12.20
C MET A 1 -11.65 2.07 -11.68
N LYS A 2 -12.65 1.59 -12.45
CA LYS A 2 -13.62 0.57 -11.97
C LYS A 2 -12.96 -0.67 -11.33
N LYS A 3 -11.88 -1.15 -11.93
CA LYS A 3 -11.10 -2.32 -11.47
C LYS A 3 -10.41 -2.08 -10.12
N VAL A 4 -9.71 -0.95 -9.98
CA VAL A 4 -9.05 -0.54 -8.72
C VAL A 4 -10.08 -0.43 -7.60
N LYS A 5 -11.24 0.18 -7.87
CA LYS A 5 -12.34 0.24 -6.89
C LYS A 5 -12.76 -1.14 -6.40
N LYS A 6 -13.01 -2.09 -7.32
CA LYS A 6 -13.42 -3.46 -6.95
C LYS A 6 -12.36 -4.15 -6.10
N ILE A 7 -11.09 -4.06 -6.49
CA ILE A 7 -9.98 -4.68 -5.75
C ILE A 7 -9.80 -4.00 -4.39
N PHE A 8 -9.93 -2.67 -4.31
CA PHE A 8 -9.89 -1.95 -3.05
C PHE A 8 -10.96 -2.44 -2.08
N GLU A 9 -12.21 -2.58 -2.54
CA GLU A 9 -13.31 -3.09 -1.72
C GLU A 9 -13.05 -4.54 -1.26
N GLU A 10 -12.52 -5.40 -2.15
CA GLU A 10 -12.11 -6.78 -1.84
C GLU A 10 -11.05 -6.83 -0.73
N VAL A 11 -9.94 -6.08 -0.91
CA VAL A 11 -8.86 -6.02 0.08
C VAL A 11 -9.35 -5.43 1.39
N ARG A 12 -10.14 -4.34 1.33
CA ARG A 12 -10.67 -3.67 2.53
C ARG A 12 -11.42 -4.62 3.45
N GLU A 13 -12.20 -5.58 2.91
CA GLU A 13 -12.94 -6.53 3.75
C GLU A 13 -12.02 -7.53 4.49
N ALA A 14 -10.79 -7.74 4.03
CA ALA A 14 -9.80 -8.57 4.71
C ALA A 14 -9.14 -7.88 5.92
N PHE A 15 -9.34 -6.57 6.09
CA PHE A 15 -8.79 -5.76 7.18
C PHE A 15 -9.91 -5.12 8.04
N PRO A 16 -10.73 -5.93 8.74
CA PRO A 16 -11.88 -5.44 9.50
C PRO A 16 -11.54 -4.41 10.59
N GLU A 17 -10.32 -4.42 11.12
CA GLU A 17 -9.84 -3.52 12.16
C GLU A 17 -9.75 -2.07 11.67
N VAL A 18 -9.46 -1.86 10.38
CA VAL A 18 -9.24 -0.53 9.80
C VAL A 18 -10.20 -0.19 8.67
N LYS A 19 -11.04 -1.13 8.20
CA LYS A 19 -11.90 -0.91 7.03
C LYS A 19 -12.82 0.30 7.09
N GLU A 20 -13.32 0.63 8.27
CA GLU A 20 -14.19 1.80 8.48
C GLU A 20 -13.42 3.13 8.45
N MET A 21 -12.08 3.09 8.51
CA MET A 21 -11.19 4.25 8.56
C MET A 21 -10.59 4.61 7.20
N VAL A 22 -10.42 3.64 6.30
CA VAL A 22 -9.64 3.79 5.05
C VAL A 22 -10.52 4.05 3.83
N SER A 23 -10.32 5.20 3.18
CA SER A 23 -10.97 5.57 1.91
C SER A 23 -10.07 5.32 0.70
N LEU A 24 -10.65 5.02 -0.46
CA LEU A 24 -9.93 5.11 -1.74
C LEU A 24 -9.98 6.56 -2.23
N VAL A 25 -8.82 7.16 -2.37
CA VAL A 25 -8.61 8.54 -2.83
C VAL A 25 -8.31 8.53 -4.33
N TYR A 26 -8.82 9.53 -5.05
CA TYR A 26 -8.49 9.72 -6.45
C TYR A 26 -6.99 10.01 -6.62
N PRO A 27 -6.31 9.31 -7.54
CA PRO A 27 -4.87 9.46 -7.67
C PRO A 27 -4.47 10.82 -8.23
N HIS A 28 -3.56 11.48 -7.53
CA HIS A 28 -2.84 12.66 -8.01
C HIS A 28 -1.37 12.34 -8.09
N PHE A 29 -0.75 12.61 -9.25
CA PHE A 29 0.67 12.29 -9.50
C PHE A 29 1.61 12.86 -8.44
N SER A 30 1.29 13.99 -7.82
CA SER A 30 2.08 14.58 -6.72
C SER A 30 2.34 13.62 -5.57
N PHE A 31 1.38 12.76 -5.23
CA PHE A 31 1.54 11.79 -4.13
C PHE A 31 2.53 10.67 -4.41
N HIS A 32 2.92 10.49 -5.68
CA HIS A 32 3.67 9.34 -6.16
C HIS A 32 5.08 9.73 -6.64
N LEU A 33 5.51 10.97 -6.41
CA LEU A 33 6.76 11.55 -6.91
C LEU A 33 7.92 11.55 -5.90
N LEU A 34 7.76 10.89 -4.76
CA LEU A 34 8.78 10.85 -3.72
C LEU A 34 9.03 9.38 -3.36
N ASP A 35 10.32 9.03 -3.36
CA ASP A 35 10.92 7.84 -2.76
C ASP A 35 11.43 6.74 -3.73
N ASN A 36 12.58 6.15 -3.38
CA ASN A 36 13.51 5.45 -4.27
C ASN A 36 13.39 3.92 -4.21
N PHE A 37 12.59 3.35 -3.30
CA PHE A 37 12.69 1.93 -2.93
C PHE A 37 11.66 1.01 -3.56
N THR A 38 10.54 1.55 -4.04
CA THR A 38 9.50 0.79 -4.76
C THR A 38 8.86 1.70 -5.79
N VAL A 39 8.32 1.17 -6.89
CA VAL A 39 7.50 2.01 -7.77
C VAL A 39 6.24 2.35 -6.97
N TYR A 40 6.16 3.57 -6.42
CA TYR A 40 5.03 4.12 -5.63
C TYR A 40 3.80 4.25 -6.51
N LEU A 41 3.29 3.10 -6.92
CA LEU A 41 2.06 2.91 -7.65
C LEU A 41 0.86 2.99 -6.70
N ALA A 42 1.10 2.89 -5.38
CA ALA A 42 0.17 3.22 -4.33
C ALA A 42 0.85 4.04 -3.22
N VAL A 43 0.05 4.72 -2.41
CA VAL A 43 0.50 5.48 -1.22
C VAL A 43 -0.67 5.59 -0.24
N SER A 44 -0.36 5.47 1.05
CA SER A 44 -1.28 5.72 2.14
C SER A 44 -0.86 6.87 3.05
N GLY A 45 -1.84 7.45 3.73
CA GLY A 45 -1.64 8.61 4.59
C GLY A 45 -2.94 9.02 5.27
N THR A 46 -2.88 9.99 6.18
CA THR A 46 -4.10 10.59 6.71
C THR A 46 -4.76 11.46 5.64
N LEU A 47 -6.09 11.59 5.66
CA LEU A 47 -6.76 12.49 4.72
C LEU A 47 -6.32 13.95 4.88
N GLU A 48 -5.77 14.32 6.06
CA GLU A 48 -5.12 15.61 6.27
C GLU A 48 -3.84 15.73 5.43
N ASP A 49 -2.95 14.73 5.47
CA ASP A 49 -1.72 14.71 4.67
C ASP A 49 -2.04 14.88 3.17
N PHE A 50 -3.07 14.16 2.69
CA PHE A 50 -3.56 14.30 1.31
C PHE A 50 -4.07 15.72 1.01
N ARG A 51 -4.78 16.35 1.96
CA ARG A 51 -5.32 17.70 1.79
C ARG A 51 -4.23 18.76 1.77
N GLU A 52 -3.26 18.65 2.67
CA GLU A 52 -2.11 19.56 2.76
C GLU A 52 -1.32 19.54 1.46
N GLU A 53 -1.01 18.35 0.94
CA GLU A 53 -0.27 18.17 -0.31
C GLU A 53 -1.06 18.67 -1.54
N LEU A 54 -2.40 18.51 -1.57
CA LEU A 54 -3.23 18.99 -2.68
C LEU A 54 -3.58 20.48 -2.62
N GLY A 55 -3.52 21.09 -1.44
CA GLY A 55 -4.11 22.42 -1.18
C GLY A 55 -5.65 22.45 -1.31
N ARG A 56 -6.31 21.29 -1.30
CA ARG A 56 -7.78 21.14 -1.37
C ARG A 56 -8.22 19.79 -0.83
N GLU A 57 -9.51 19.66 -0.54
CA GLU A 57 -10.09 18.38 -0.10
C GLU A 57 -9.85 17.27 -1.14
N PRO A 58 -9.33 16.10 -0.72
CA PRO A 58 -9.12 14.97 -1.61
C PRO A 58 -10.44 14.40 -2.12
N GLU A 59 -10.49 14.02 -3.40
CA GLU A 59 -11.65 13.37 -3.98
C GLU A 59 -11.70 11.90 -3.55
N LEU A 60 -12.79 11.47 -2.93
CA LEU A 60 -12.97 10.09 -2.46
C LEU A 60 -13.76 9.28 -3.48
N ILE A 61 -13.14 8.24 -4.03
CA ILE A 61 -13.79 7.29 -4.95
C ILE A 61 -14.62 6.26 -4.17
N VAL A 62 -14.05 5.76 -3.07
CA VAL A 62 -14.72 4.86 -2.12
C VAL A 62 -14.56 5.47 -0.74
N PRO A 63 -15.58 6.18 -0.22
CA PRO A 63 -15.49 6.78 1.10
C PRO A 63 -15.60 5.72 2.20
N SER A 64 -14.85 5.92 3.28
CA SER A 64 -15.02 5.20 4.55
C SER A 64 -15.95 5.98 5.48
N LYS A 65 -16.39 5.32 6.56
CA LYS A 65 -17.29 5.90 7.56
C LYS A 65 -16.58 6.92 8.46
N ILE A 66 -15.37 6.60 8.91
CA ILE A 66 -14.58 7.40 9.85
C ILE A 66 -13.70 8.42 9.11
N ARG A 67 -13.38 8.19 7.82
CA ARG A 67 -12.63 9.12 6.96
C ARG A 67 -11.32 9.62 7.59
N ARG A 68 -10.50 8.68 8.08
CA ARG A 68 -9.22 9.01 8.73
C ARG A 68 -8.03 8.87 7.78
N TYR A 69 -8.01 7.78 7.03
CA TYR A 69 -6.93 7.43 6.12
C TYR A 69 -7.40 7.39 4.68
N GLY A 70 -6.47 7.67 3.76
CA GLY A 70 -6.62 7.50 2.33
C GLY A 70 -5.60 6.51 1.80
N ILE A 71 -5.98 5.75 0.77
CA ILE A 71 -5.06 5.05 -0.12
C ILE A 71 -5.29 5.61 -1.52
N SER A 72 -4.22 6.04 -2.18
CA SER A 72 -4.22 6.44 -3.59
C SER A 72 -3.48 5.39 -4.40
N VAL A 73 -4.03 4.98 -5.55
CA VAL A 73 -3.40 4.01 -6.46
C VAL A 73 -3.41 4.55 -7.87
N LEU A 74 -2.26 4.54 -8.55
CA LEU A 74 -2.11 5.07 -9.90
C LEU A 74 -3.01 4.31 -10.90
N PRO A 75 -3.70 5.04 -11.78
CA PRO A 75 -4.81 4.48 -12.54
C PRO A 75 -4.37 3.63 -13.73
N TYR A 76 -3.10 3.67 -14.11
CA TYR A 76 -2.55 3.00 -15.30
C TYR A 76 -2.04 1.57 -15.04
N ILE A 77 -2.20 1.06 -13.82
CA ILE A 77 -1.82 -0.33 -13.50
C ILE A 77 -2.86 -1.28 -14.08
N GLU A 78 -2.42 -2.15 -14.98
CA GLU A 78 -3.30 -3.13 -15.64
C GLU A 78 -3.33 -4.50 -14.94
N ASP A 79 -2.28 -4.84 -14.22
CA ASP A 79 -2.13 -6.13 -13.56
C ASP A 79 -2.89 -6.16 -12.21
N GLU A 80 -3.88 -7.04 -12.06
CA GLU A 80 -4.68 -7.11 -10.84
C GLU A 80 -3.90 -7.63 -9.63
N ASN A 81 -2.92 -8.52 -9.84
CA ASN A 81 -2.10 -9.04 -8.74
C ASN A 81 -1.21 -7.94 -8.18
N VAL A 82 -0.68 -7.08 -9.06
CA VAL A 82 0.06 -5.88 -8.64
C VAL A 82 -0.85 -4.94 -7.84
N ILE A 83 -2.07 -4.68 -8.31
CA ILE A 83 -3.00 -3.79 -7.57
C ILE A 83 -3.37 -4.37 -6.20
N ARG A 84 -3.66 -5.68 -6.12
CA ARG A 84 -3.94 -6.36 -4.85
C ARG A 84 -2.76 -6.24 -3.89
N ALA A 85 -1.56 -6.55 -4.37
CA ALA A 85 -0.32 -6.47 -3.59
C ALA A 85 -0.15 -5.06 -2.99
N LEU A 86 -0.18 -4.04 -3.84
CA LEU A 86 -0.05 -2.64 -3.44
C LEU A 86 -1.10 -2.24 -2.40
N ILE A 87 -2.39 -2.44 -2.70
CA ILE A 87 -3.45 -2.05 -1.76
C ILE A 87 -3.34 -2.82 -0.45
N SER A 88 -3.05 -4.12 -0.48
CA SER A 88 -2.91 -4.95 0.72
C SER A 88 -1.75 -4.50 1.59
N HIS A 89 -0.63 -4.13 0.98
CA HIS A 89 0.52 -3.56 1.68
C HIS A 89 0.15 -2.25 2.39
N GLU A 90 -0.50 -1.32 1.70
CA GLU A 90 -0.95 -0.04 2.27
C GLU A 90 -1.95 -0.24 3.44
N PHE A 91 -2.86 -1.21 3.32
CA PHE A 91 -3.73 -1.59 4.44
C PHE A 91 -2.93 -2.17 5.62
N GLY A 92 -1.88 -2.95 5.34
CA GLY A 92 -0.92 -3.42 6.33
C GLY A 92 -0.21 -2.28 7.04
N GLU A 93 0.26 -1.25 6.32
CA GLU A 93 0.89 -0.07 6.91
C GLU A 93 -0.07 0.69 7.82
N ILE A 94 -1.30 0.94 7.36
CA ILE A 94 -2.34 1.61 8.18
C ILE A 94 -2.67 0.79 9.43
N LEU A 95 -2.82 -0.54 9.30
CA LEU A 95 -3.05 -1.42 10.43
C LEU A 95 -1.88 -1.37 11.42
N LEU A 96 -0.65 -1.40 10.92
CA LEU A 96 0.56 -1.29 11.73
C LEU A 96 0.59 0.05 12.50
N ARG A 97 0.24 1.15 11.84
CA ARG A 97 0.16 2.49 12.45
C ARG A 97 -0.85 2.56 13.59
N GLU A 98 -1.98 1.86 13.46
CA GLU A 98 -3.04 1.85 14.47
C GLU A 98 -2.79 0.91 15.64
N THR A 99 -2.02 -0.16 15.43
CA THR A 99 -1.93 -1.26 16.39
C THR A 99 -0.54 -1.44 17.00
N HIS A 100 0.53 -1.02 16.32
CA HIS A 100 1.89 -1.25 16.78
C HIS A 100 2.33 -0.19 17.81
N PRO A 101 2.60 -0.57 19.08
CA PRO A 101 2.88 0.39 20.16
C PRO A 101 4.09 1.30 19.91
N SER A 102 5.04 0.81 19.12
CA SER A 102 6.30 1.49 18.81
C SER A 102 6.41 1.86 17.34
N TYR A 103 5.30 2.01 16.60
CA TYR A 103 5.29 2.34 15.17
C TYR A 103 6.26 3.49 14.81
N ARG A 104 6.26 4.55 15.63
CA ARG A 104 7.10 5.75 15.43
C ARG A 104 8.60 5.52 15.62
N LEU A 105 8.99 4.41 16.23
CA LEU A 105 10.39 4.05 16.47
C LEU A 105 10.93 3.09 15.41
N LEU A 106 10.05 2.49 14.60
CA LEU A 106 10.46 1.64 13.49
C LEU A 106 11.10 2.49 12.39
N ASP A 107 12.18 2.00 11.81
CA ASP A 107 12.69 2.56 10.56
C ASP A 107 11.81 2.16 9.36
N ASP A 108 12.09 2.74 8.19
CA ASP A 108 11.25 2.54 7.02
C ASP A 108 11.33 1.10 6.49
N GLU A 109 12.50 0.44 6.54
CA GLU A 109 12.64 -0.96 6.14
C GLU A 109 11.85 -1.90 7.06
N GLU A 110 11.90 -1.67 8.37
CA GLU A 110 11.13 -2.41 9.37
C GLU A 110 9.62 -2.28 9.14
N ARG A 111 9.14 -1.07 8.84
CA ARG A 111 7.72 -0.81 8.54
C ARG A 111 7.27 -1.56 7.29
N GLU A 112 8.04 -1.49 6.22
CA GLU A 112 7.75 -2.17 4.95
C GLU A 112 7.62 -3.69 5.14
N VAL A 113 8.57 -4.28 5.88
CA VAL A 113 8.56 -5.73 6.18
C VAL A 113 7.37 -6.12 7.04
N LEU A 114 7.02 -5.31 8.05
CA LEU A 114 5.89 -5.60 8.92
C LEU A 114 4.54 -5.41 8.20
N ALA A 115 4.42 -4.40 7.34
CA ALA A 115 3.24 -4.20 6.50
C ALA A 115 3.03 -5.40 5.55
N ASP A 116 4.10 -5.90 4.91
CA ASP A 116 4.04 -7.11 4.08
C ASP A 116 3.59 -8.34 4.86
N LYS A 117 4.10 -8.52 6.08
CA LYS A 117 3.69 -9.65 6.95
C LYS A 117 2.21 -9.56 7.29
N LEU A 118 1.72 -8.39 7.70
CA LEU A 118 0.30 -8.18 7.99
C LEU A 118 -0.57 -8.46 6.77
N ALA A 119 -0.16 -8.01 5.58
CA ALA A 119 -0.87 -8.30 4.34
C ALA A 119 -0.84 -9.79 3.98
N CYS A 120 0.27 -10.48 4.23
CA CYS A 120 0.39 -11.93 4.04
C CYS A 120 -0.53 -12.71 4.99
N GLU A 121 -0.61 -12.32 6.25
CA GLU A 121 -1.54 -12.88 7.25
C GLU A 121 -3.02 -12.73 6.84
N ARG A 122 -3.33 -11.73 5.99
CA ARG A 122 -4.67 -11.54 5.40
C ARG A 122 -4.89 -12.29 4.08
N GLY A 123 -3.93 -13.10 3.64
CA GLY A 123 -4.03 -13.97 2.48
C GLY A 123 -3.44 -13.41 1.18
N PHE A 124 -2.73 -12.27 1.23
CA PHE A 124 -2.18 -11.61 0.03
C PHE A 124 -0.70 -11.93 -0.26
N GLY A 125 -0.14 -12.97 0.39
CA GLY A 125 1.27 -13.32 0.23
C GLY A 125 1.68 -13.69 -1.21
N LYS A 126 0.75 -14.29 -1.98
CA LYS A 126 1.00 -14.67 -3.39
C LYS A 126 1.12 -13.44 -4.28
N GLU A 127 0.24 -12.46 -4.09
CA GLU A 127 0.20 -11.21 -4.81
C GLU A 127 1.45 -10.37 -4.51
N LEU A 128 1.85 -10.27 -3.23
CA LEU A 128 3.10 -9.62 -2.84
C LEU A 128 4.33 -10.32 -3.45
N SER A 129 4.39 -11.65 -3.39
CA SER A 129 5.49 -12.41 -4.00
C SER A 129 5.57 -12.19 -5.51
N TYR A 130 4.41 -12.14 -6.18
CA TYR A 130 4.31 -11.85 -7.60
C TYR A 130 4.81 -10.43 -7.92
N LEU A 131 4.40 -9.43 -7.14
CA LEU A 131 4.87 -8.05 -7.29
C LEU A 131 6.40 -7.97 -7.18
N PHE A 132 6.99 -8.50 -6.10
CA PHE A 132 8.43 -8.42 -5.89
C PHE A 132 9.22 -9.18 -6.94
N THR A 133 8.72 -10.32 -7.40
CA THR A 133 9.35 -11.07 -8.51
C THR A 133 9.39 -10.23 -9.78
N LYS A 134 8.26 -9.59 -10.14
CA LYS A 134 8.22 -8.70 -11.31
C LYS A 134 9.15 -7.50 -11.17
N GLU A 135 9.20 -6.87 -9.99
CA GLU A 135 10.09 -5.73 -9.77
C GLU A 135 11.57 -6.13 -9.85
N LEU A 136 11.95 -7.31 -9.36
CA LEU A 136 13.31 -7.83 -9.48
C LEU A 136 13.77 -8.05 -10.93
N GLU A 137 12.83 -8.40 -11.82
CA GLU A 137 13.07 -8.57 -13.26
C GLU A 137 13.27 -7.23 -14.00
N ARG A 138 12.81 -6.10 -13.43
CA ARG A 138 12.96 -4.79 -14.05
C ARG A 138 14.40 -4.32 -14.02
N ASP A 139 14.85 -3.72 -15.11
CA ASP A 139 16.14 -3.04 -15.17
C ASP A 139 15.99 -1.60 -14.67
N SER A 140 16.01 -1.43 -13.34
CA SER A 140 15.94 -0.14 -12.67
C SER A 140 17.13 0.04 -11.73
N PRO A 141 18.09 0.92 -12.06
CA PRO A 141 19.28 1.14 -11.23
C PRO A 141 18.97 1.76 -9.86
N SER A 142 17.83 2.43 -9.72
CA SER A 142 17.42 3.05 -8.45
C SER A 142 16.75 2.08 -7.50
N LEU A 143 16.36 0.88 -7.97
CA LEU A 143 15.63 -0.10 -7.18
C LEU A 143 16.58 -0.86 -6.26
N ASP A 144 16.30 -0.89 -4.96
CA ASP A 144 17.05 -1.73 -4.03
C ASP A 144 16.66 -3.21 -4.17
N LYS A 145 17.33 -3.89 -5.10
CA LYS A 145 17.14 -5.32 -5.35
C LYS A 145 17.63 -6.20 -4.19
N LYS A 146 18.40 -5.68 -3.24
CA LYS A 146 18.80 -6.46 -2.05
C LYS A 146 17.63 -6.48 -1.08
N PHE A 147 17.08 -5.32 -0.75
CA PHE A 147 15.94 -5.21 0.15
C PHE A 147 14.69 -5.93 -0.37
N LEU A 148 14.38 -5.81 -1.67
CA LEU A 148 13.27 -6.57 -2.28
C LEU A 148 13.43 -8.09 -2.17
N ARG A 149 14.67 -8.62 -2.27
CA ARG A 149 14.91 -10.06 -2.07
C ARG A 149 14.71 -10.46 -0.62
N GLU A 150 15.05 -9.60 0.33
CA GLU A 150 14.83 -9.85 1.76
C GLU A 150 13.32 -9.89 2.07
N ARG A 151 12.54 -8.93 1.57
CA ARG A 151 11.07 -8.94 1.65
C ARG A 151 10.48 -10.21 1.04
N LEU A 152 10.91 -10.59 -0.16
CA LEU A 152 10.43 -11.81 -0.83
C LEU A 152 10.76 -13.09 -0.03
N ALA A 153 11.95 -13.17 0.56
CA ALA A 153 12.36 -14.33 1.37
C ALA A 153 11.44 -14.52 2.59
N ILE A 154 11.04 -13.42 3.23
CA ILE A 154 10.14 -13.45 4.39
C ILE A 154 8.77 -14.02 4.02
N LEU A 155 8.26 -13.70 2.83
CA LEU A 155 6.96 -14.21 2.35
C LEU A 155 6.99 -15.70 2.00
N CYS A 156 8.13 -16.25 1.58
CA CYS A 156 8.27 -17.65 1.18
C CYS A 156 8.36 -18.64 2.36
N HIS A 157 8.53 -18.14 3.59
CA HIS A 157 8.78 -18.95 4.79
C HIS A 157 7.61 -18.97 5.79
N GLN A 158 6.41 -18.53 5.38
CA GLN A 158 5.17 -18.58 6.17
C GLN A 158 4.29 -19.76 5.76
#